data_AF-A0A957IX64-F1
#
_entry.id   AF-A0A957IX64-F1
#
_cell.length_a   1.000
_cell.length_b   1.000
_cell.length_c   1.000
_cell.angle_alpha   90.00
_cell.angle_beta   90.00
_cell.angle_gamma   90.00
#
_symmetry.space_group_name_H-M   'P 1'
#
loop_
_entity.id
_entity.type
_entity.pdbx_description
1 polymer ?
#
loop_
_entity_poly.entity_id
_entity_poly.type
_entity_poly.pdbx_seq_one_letter_code
_entity_poly.pdbx_strand_id
1 'polypeptide(L)'
;MDEKQTPSHKVPDELADKMKLWRQANPKATLTEIEEAVEAELAKVRNELVTALAQAGEESDPEAPHCPQCGQTMVKNGRKRRQLKSKEGQTVQLERQQWRCLGCGTTIFPPG
;
A
#
# COMPACT_ATOMS: atom_id res chain seq x y z
N MET A 1 19.92 11.22 -37.62
CA MET A 1 20.44 11.62 -36.30
C MET A 1 19.24 11.57 -35.37
N ASP A 2 18.99 10.39 -34.86
CA ASP A 2 17.78 10.05 -34.10
C ASP A 2 17.98 10.47 -32.64
N GLU A 3 17.35 11.57 -32.27
CA GLU A 3 17.33 12.06 -30.90
C GLU A 3 16.31 11.20 -30.11
N LYS A 4 16.82 10.32 -29.25
CA LYS A 4 16.01 9.50 -28.35
C LYS A 4 15.22 10.41 -27.41
N GLN A 5 13.91 10.52 -27.65
CA GLN A 5 12.97 11.13 -26.73
C GLN A 5 12.90 10.29 -25.45
N THR A 6 13.49 10.82 -24.37
CA THR A 6 13.33 10.30 -23.01
C THR A 6 11.88 10.47 -22.58
N PRO A 7 11.16 9.40 -22.18
CA PRO A 7 9.79 9.54 -21.73
C PRO A 7 9.77 10.34 -20.42
N SER A 8 9.16 11.51 -20.45
CA SER A 8 8.94 12.37 -19.29
C SER A 8 8.02 11.65 -18.30
N HIS A 9 8.57 11.15 -17.19
CA HIS A 9 7.80 10.58 -16.11
C HIS A 9 7.21 11.74 -15.30
N LYS A 10 5.97 12.13 -15.61
CA LYS A 10 5.29 13.20 -14.86
C LYS A 10 5.08 12.74 -13.43
N VAL A 11 5.67 13.46 -12.48
CA VAL A 11 5.26 13.44 -11.07
C VAL A 11 3.75 13.72 -11.04
N PRO A 12 2.95 13.03 -10.19
CA PRO A 12 1.53 13.34 -10.05
C PRO A 12 1.34 14.85 -9.89
N ASP A 13 0.51 15.47 -10.74
CA ASP A 13 0.46 16.93 -10.88
C ASP A 13 0.24 17.64 -9.53
N GLU A 14 -0.53 17.01 -8.63
CA GLU A 14 -0.78 17.48 -7.26
C GLU A 14 0.48 17.55 -6.37
N LEU A 15 1.35 16.53 -6.43
CA LEU A 15 2.61 16.53 -5.67
C LEU A 15 3.54 17.63 -6.18
N ALA A 16 3.61 17.81 -7.49
CA ALA A 16 4.43 18.85 -8.09
C ALA A 16 3.97 20.26 -7.65
N ASP A 17 2.66 20.51 -7.62
CA ASP A 17 2.12 21.81 -7.17
C ASP A 17 2.33 22.05 -5.68
N LYS A 18 2.19 21.00 -4.86
CA LYS A 18 2.50 21.06 -3.42
C LYS A 18 3.97 21.42 -3.18
N MET A 19 4.89 20.86 -3.94
CA MET A 19 6.33 21.17 -3.83
C MET A 19 6.68 22.57 -4.33
N LYS A 20 5.98 23.09 -5.35
CA LYS A 20 6.12 24.50 -5.76
C LYS A 20 5.71 25.44 -4.63
N LEU A 21 4.55 25.20 -4.01
CA LEU A 21 4.07 26.00 -2.88
C LEU A 21 5.03 25.93 -1.69
N TRP A 22 5.51 24.73 -1.36
CA TRP A 22 6.51 24.55 -0.31
C TRP A 22 7.80 25.32 -0.63
N ARG A 23 8.29 25.28 -1.88
CA ARG A 23 9.49 26.03 -2.27
C ARG A 23 9.31 27.54 -2.20
N GLN A 24 8.12 28.06 -2.53
CA GLN A 24 7.80 29.49 -2.38
C GLN A 24 7.81 29.92 -0.91
N ALA A 25 7.32 29.07 -0.01
CA ALA A 25 7.37 29.29 1.43
C ALA A 25 8.78 29.14 2.02
N ASN A 26 9.66 28.38 1.36
CA ASN A 26 11.02 28.09 1.81
C ASN A 26 12.08 28.53 0.78
N PRO A 27 12.21 29.84 0.49
CA PRO A 27 13.06 30.35 -0.59
C PRO A 27 14.55 30.12 -0.34
N LYS A 28 14.96 29.99 0.93
CA LYS A 28 16.35 29.76 1.34
C LYS A 28 16.66 28.29 1.62
N ALA A 29 15.71 27.38 1.41
CA ALA A 29 15.96 25.95 1.66
C ALA A 29 17.16 25.47 0.85
N THR A 30 18.03 24.76 1.55
CA THR A 30 19.19 24.04 1.02
C THR A 30 18.73 22.84 0.19
N LEU A 31 19.66 22.24 -0.56
CA LEU A 31 19.37 21.02 -1.32
C LEU A 31 18.86 19.90 -0.41
N THR A 32 19.49 19.70 0.75
CA THR A 32 19.10 18.66 1.73
C THR A 32 17.67 18.87 2.23
N GLU A 33 17.30 20.10 2.58
CA GLU A 33 15.92 20.40 3.03
C GLU A 33 14.90 20.20 1.92
N ILE A 34 15.28 20.47 0.66
CA ILE A 34 14.41 20.19 -0.50
C ILE A 34 14.22 18.68 -0.66
N GLU A 35 15.29 17.88 -0.57
CA GLU A 35 15.23 16.42 -0.66
C GLU A 35 14.38 15.82 0.47
N GLU A 36 14.56 16.27 1.71
CA GLU A 36 13.77 15.83 2.86
C GLU A 36 12.28 16.13 2.70
N ALA A 37 11.94 17.33 2.19
CA ALA A 37 10.55 17.70 1.94
C ALA A 37 9.90 16.84 0.85
N VAL A 38 10.65 16.55 -0.23
CA VAL A 38 10.19 15.66 -1.30
C VAL A 38 10.00 14.24 -0.79
N GLU A 39 10.97 13.71 -0.04
CA GLU A 39 10.91 12.35 0.53
C GLU A 39 9.70 12.20 1.47
N ALA A 40 9.43 13.21 2.31
CA ALA A 40 8.28 13.20 3.21
C ALA A 40 6.94 13.11 2.48
N GLU A 41 6.83 13.74 1.29
CA GLU A 41 5.62 13.66 0.48
C GLU A 41 5.54 12.36 -0.32
N LEU A 42 6.64 11.89 -0.88
CA LEU A 42 6.70 10.58 -1.56
C LEU A 42 6.35 9.43 -0.62
N ALA A 43 6.77 9.51 0.65
CA ALA A 43 6.40 8.53 1.67
C ALA A 43 4.88 8.43 1.88
N LYS A 44 4.13 9.54 1.72
CA LYS A 44 2.67 9.55 1.82
C LYS A 44 2.03 8.90 0.60
N VAL A 45 2.42 9.34 -0.59
CA VAL A 45 1.93 8.78 -1.87
C VAL A 45 2.19 7.28 -1.94
N ARG A 46 3.38 6.84 -1.51
CA ARG A 46 3.73 5.42 -1.42
C ARG A 46 2.79 4.67 -0.48
N ASN A 47 2.52 5.20 0.71
CA ASN A 47 1.64 4.56 1.69
C ASN A 47 0.22 4.41 1.14
N GLU A 48 -0.30 5.44 0.50
CA GLU A 48 -1.62 5.43 -0.14
C GLU A 48 -1.70 4.38 -1.24
N LEU A 49 -0.71 4.37 -2.15
CA LEU A 49 -0.64 3.39 -3.24
C LEU A 49 -0.54 1.95 -2.72
N VAL A 50 0.33 1.70 -1.74
CA VAL A 50 0.46 0.37 -1.12
C VAL A 50 -0.84 -0.05 -0.46
N THR A 51 -1.49 0.86 0.27
CA THR A 51 -2.78 0.59 0.94
C THR A 51 -3.86 0.25 -0.09
N ALA A 52 -3.98 1.04 -1.16
CA ALA A 52 -4.95 0.81 -2.23
C ALA A 52 -4.74 -0.54 -2.92
N LEU A 53 -3.50 -0.85 -3.31
CA LEU A 53 -3.17 -2.13 -3.95
C LEU A 53 -3.38 -3.33 -3.01
N ALA A 54 -3.06 -3.17 -1.72
CA ALA A 54 -3.29 -4.20 -0.72
C ALA A 54 -4.79 -4.44 -0.45
N GLN A 55 -5.65 -3.45 -0.69
CA GLN A 55 -7.11 -3.58 -0.57
C GLN A 55 -7.74 -4.15 -1.85
N ALA A 56 -7.30 -3.70 -3.02
CA ALA A 56 -7.86 -4.10 -4.32
C ALA A 56 -7.76 -5.61 -4.62
N GLY A 57 -6.77 -6.31 -4.04
CA GLY A 57 -6.66 -7.77 -4.16
C GLY A 57 -7.86 -8.57 -3.61
N GLU A 58 -8.82 -7.94 -2.93
CA GLU A 58 -10.03 -8.58 -2.39
C GLU A 58 -11.23 -8.60 -3.36
N GLU A 59 -11.23 -7.82 -4.45
CA GLU A 59 -12.43 -7.66 -5.30
C GLU A 59 -12.75 -8.89 -6.17
N SER A 60 -11.84 -9.87 -6.25
CA SER A 60 -12.14 -11.19 -6.80
C SER A 60 -12.57 -12.10 -5.66
N ASP A 61 -13.78 -12.68 -5.71
CA ASP A 61 -14.30 -13.62 -4.69
C ASP A 61 -13.28 -14.75 -4.54
N PRO A 62 -12.47 -14.77 -3.45
CA PRO A 62 -11.33 -15.64 -3.39
C PRO A 62 -11.84 -17.06 -3.22
N GLU A 63 -11.36 -17.98 -4.07
CA GLU A 63 -11.61 -19.40 -3.93
C GLU A 63 -11.25 -19.83 -2.50
N ALA A 64 -12.11 -20.66 -1.89
CA ALA A 64 -11.98 -20.99 -0.48
C ALA A 64 -10.62 -21.66 -0.20
N PRO A 65 -9.75 -21.06 0.64
CA PRO A 65 -8.41 -21.59 0.85
C PRO A 65 -8.45 -22.91 1.62
N HIS A 66 -7.41 -23.72 1.42
CA HIS A 66 -7.18 -24.91 2.22
C HIS A 66 -6.47 -24.58 3.54
N CYS A 67 -6.82 -25.29 4.60
CA CYS A 67 -6.24 -25.09 5.91
C CYS A 67 -4.76 -25.51 5.93
N PRO A 68 -3.82 -24.67 6.40
CA PRO A 68 -2.40 -25.01 6.44
C PRO A 68 -2.03 -26.07 7.50
N GLN A 69 -2.98 -26.46 8.38
CA GLN A 69 -2.75 -27.47 9.42
C GLN A 69 -3.31 -28.85 9.05
N CYS A 70 -4.49 -28.91 8.42
CA CYS A 70 -5.16 -30.18 8.12
C CYS A 70 -5.60 -30.34 6.66
N GLY A 71 -5.36 -29.36 5.79
CA GLY A 71 -5.67 -29.41 4.35
C GLY A 71 -7.15 -29.23 3.98
N GLN A 72 -8.07 -29.22 4.94
CA GLN A 72 -9.50 -29.06 4.66
C GLN A 72 -9.85 -27.66 4.12
N THR A 73 -10.84 -27.60 3.23
CA THR A 73 -11.41 -26.33 2.72
C THR A 73 -11.97 -25.50 3.88
N MET A 74 -11.59 -24.23 3.92
CA MET A 74 -12.01 -23.31 4.98
C MET A 74 -13.32 -22.61 4.62
N VAL A 75 -14.03 -22.12 5.65
CA VAL A 75 -15.29 -21.38 5.49
C VAL A 75 -15.12 -19.91 5.86
N LYS A 76 -15.95 -19.04 5.26
CA LYS A 76 -15.99 -17.60 5.55
C LYS A 76 -16.32 -17.39 7.05
N ASN A 77 -15.53 -16.58 7.75
CA ASN A 77 -15.66 -16.27 9.17
C ASN A 77 -15.75 -14.74 9.40
N GLY A 78 -16.57 -14.06 8.59
CA GLY A 78 -16.73 -12.60 8.62
C GLY A 78 -15.50 -11.83 8.15
N ARG A 79 -15.63 -10.51 8.08
CA ARG A 79 -14.52 -9.60 7.76
C ARG A 79 -13.83 -9.14 9.03
N LYS A 80 -12.50 -9.03 8.98
CA LYS A 80 -11.68 -8.57 10.10
C LYS A 80 -10.78 -7.43 9.69
N ARG A 81 -10.66 -6.43 10.55
CA ARG A 81 -9.68 -5.35 10.41
C ARG A 81 -8.36 -5.72 11.08
N ARG A 82 -7.25 -5.44 10.42
CA ARG A 82 -5.90 -5.60 10.96
C ARG A 82 -5.05 -4.40 10.60
N GLN A 83 -4.26 -3.96 11.58
CA GLN A 83 -3.19 -2.99 11.36
C GLN A 83 -1.89 -3.77 11.10
N LEU A 84 -1.28 -3.51 9.96
CA LEU A 84 0.00 -4.09 9.54
C LEU A 84 1.06 -3.00 9.46
N LYS A 85 2.31 -3.39 9.71
CA LYS A 85 3.46 -2.52 9.47
C LYS A 85 3.95 -2.76 8.05
N SER A 86 4.02 -1.69 7.26
CA SER A 86 4.71 -1.70 5.97
C SER A 86 6.21 -1.87 6.19
N LYS A 87 6.93 -2.16 5.11
CA LYS A 87 8.40 -2.28 5.13
C LYS A 87 9.09 -1.05 5.72
N GLU A 88 8.53 0.14 5.48
CA GLU A 88 9.07 1.41 5.96
C GLU A 88 8.54 1.80 7.37
N GLY A 89 7.89 0.85 8.07
CA GLY A 89 7.36 1.07 9.42
C GLY A 89 6.04 1.86 9.50
N GLN A 90 5.48 2.27 8.35
CA GLN A 90 4.18 2.92 8.28
C GLN A 90 3.07 1.91 8.62
N THR A 91 1.98 2.39 9.23
CA THR A 91 0.84 1.53 9.57
C THR A 91 -0.16 1.51 8.42
N VAL A 92 -0.44 0.33 7.87
CA VAL A 92 -1.47 0.09 6.86
C VAL A 92 -2.66 -0.61 7.53
N GLN A 93 -3.87 -0.12 7.29
CA GLN A 93 -5.09 -0.76 7.78
C GLN A 93 -5.75 -1.56 6.67
N LEU A 94 -5.95 -2.86 6.92
CA LEU A 94 -6.62 -3.75 5.98
C LEU A 94 -7.86 -4.34 6.64
N GLU A 95 -8.99 -4.30 5.93
CA GLU A 95 -10.17 -5.08 6.25
C GLU A 95 -10.27 -6.19 5.19
N ARG A 96 -10.27 -7.46 5.59
CA ARG A 96 -10.38 -8.59 4.65
C ARG A 96 -11.25 -9.72 5.21
N GLN A 97 -11.78 -10.54 4.30
CA GLN A 97 -12.45 -11.81 4.64
C GLN A 97 -11.54 -12.73 5.47
N GLN A 98 -11.94 -13.06 6.69
CA GLN A 98 -11.26 -14.05 7.53
C GLN A 98 -11.80 -15.46 7.22
N TRP A 99 -10.95 -16.48 7.29
CA TRP A 99 -11.35 -17.86 7.05
C TRP A 99 -11.13 -18.71 8.29
N ARG A 100 -12.04 -19.66 8.55
CA ARG A 100 -11.95 -20.61 9.66
C ARG A 100 -12.07 -22.04 9.16
N CYS A 101 -11.24 -22.94 9.68
CA CYS A 101 -11.34 -24.36 9.42
C CYS A 101 -12.29 -25.00 10.44
N LEU A 102 -13.23 -25.84 9.97
CA LEU A 102 -14.16 -26.54 10.85
C LEU A 102 -13.57 -27.82 11.47
N GLY A 103 -12.55 -28.44 10.87
CA GLY A 103 -11.94 -29.66 11.41
C GLY A 103 -10.96 -29.42 12.55
N CYS A 104 -10.08 -28.41 12.44
CA CYS A 104 -9.05 -28.13 13.46
C CYS A 104 -9.25 -26.79 14.17
N GLY A 105 -10.20 -25.95 13.73
CA GLY A 105 -10.47 -24.65 14.33
C GLY A 105 -9.50 -23.52 13.97
N THR A 106 -8.45 -23.79 13.17
CA THR A 106 -7.49 -22.77 12.73
C THR A 106 -8.19 -21.65 11.96
N THR A 107 -7.81 -20.42 12.28
CA THR A 107 -8.32 -19.22 11.61
C THR A 107 -7.18 -18.54 10.87
N ILE A 108 -7.38 -18.21 9.60
CA ILE A 108 -6.40 -17.47 8.81
C ILE A 108 -6.96 -16.11 8.40
N PHE A 109 -6.10 -15.12 8.47
CA PHE A 109 -6.29 -13.86 7.77
C PHE A 109 -5.52 -14.01 6.44
N PRO A 110 -6.16 -13.84 5.27
CA PRO A 110 -5.52 -14.10 3.99
C PRO A 110 -4.16 -13.40 3.91
N PRO A 111 -3.08 -14.14 3.61
CA PRO A 111 -1.78 -13.55 3.42
C PRO A 111 -1.79 -12.75 2.11
N GLY A 112 -1.52 -11.46 2.27
CA GLY A 112 -1.27 -10.48 1.24
C GLY A 112 -0.70 -9.26 1.94
#